data_AF-A0A518J1V4-F1
#
_entry.id   AF-A0A518J1V4-F1
#
_cell.length_a   1.000
_cell.length_b   1.000
_cell.length_c   1.000
_cell.angle_alpha   90.00
_cell.angle_beta   90.00
_cell.angle_gamma   90.00
#
_symmetry.space_group_name_H-M   'P 1'
#
loop_
_entity.id
_entity.type
_entity.pdbx_description
1 polymer ?
#
loop_
_entity_poly.entity_id
_entity_poly.type
_entity_poly.pdbx_seq_one_letter_code
_entity_poly.pdbx_strand_id
1 'polypeptide(L)'
;MRQMHWRSDGYARRLRDVRSFMRYRITLPFYRRVMWPVALRIPFVTAIYFCFFDKSFWQEFQSTLAGKVTHYERNASGEGNSFLLRRNVHRLEKGLIMRPRRDLFATDYVGQTVDCLKALSFEEDPQLWKWAFDVLTEFFNATHESRKTDKARQAFQQLAFNNPRGIVSTEERFIPSRASKHSEISWEDFRQLAIDRRSVRWFSKEKVDRADVCKAMDIALLSPSACNRQPFKYLVFDDPKLIQAVATIPQGTVGFAHNFQMLVAIVGQLDAYALERDRHVIYIDGALSAMSFMFALETLGLSSCPINWPDSGENDLLMRKRFGLKAYERTVMLIAVGHHDCNGMVPRSTKKTPTQVAEFNRPLLTNDTFEAYPA
;
A
#
# COMPACT_ATOMS: atom_id res chain seq x y z
N MET A 1 29.58 -18.97 29.67
CA MET A 1 29.99 -19.59 28.39
C MET A 1 28.77 -20.22 27.70
N ARG A 2 28.14 -19.51 26.76
CA ARG A 2 27.27 -20.11 25.72
C ARG A 2 27.42 -19.25 24.47
N GLN A 3 28.41 -19.59 23.63
CA GLN A 3 28.52 -19.06 22.28
C GLN A 3 27.43 -19.72 21.43
N MET A 4 26.40 -18.96 21.09
CA MET A 4 25.30 -19.41 20.23
C MET A 4 25.76 -19.48 18.76
N HIS A 5 25.51 -20.64 18.16
CA HIS A 5 25.73 -21.02 16.76
C HIS A 5 25.04 -20.09 15.74
N TRP A 6 25.67 -18.98 15.36
CA TRP A 6 25.20 -18.17 14.21
C TRP A 6 25.97 -18.39 12.91
N ARG A 7 27.09 -19.13 12.94
CA ARG A 7 27.95 -19.35 11.76
C ARG A 7 27.59 -20.56 10.88
N SER A 8 26.79 -21.52 11.37
CA SER A 8 26.45 -22.75 10.63
C SER A 8 25.36 -22.57 9.57
N ASP A 9 24.44 -21.62 9.74
CA ASP A 9 23.31 -21.40 8.83
C ASP A 9 23.70 -20.78 7.49
N GLY A 10 24.74 -19.93 7.47
CA GLY A 10 25.22 -19.28 6.25
C GLY A 10 25.90 -20.27 5.29
N TYR A 11 26.62 -21.26 5.81
CA TYR A 11 27.27 -22.30 5.02
C TYR A 11 26.25 -23.30 4.46
N ALA A 12 25.25 -23.68 5.27
CA ALA A 12 24.15 -24.54 4.84
C ALA A 12 23.21 -23.88 3.80
N ARG A 13 23.03 -22.54 3.85
CA ARG A 13 22.37 -21.79 2.76
C ARG A 13 23.22 -21.76 1.49
N ARG A 14 24.51 -21.45 1.59
CA ARG A 14 25.43 -21.48 0.42
C ARG A 14 25.47 -22.84 -0.28
N LEU A 15 25.52 -23.93 0.46
CA LEU A 15 25.53 -25.27 -0.11
C LEU A 15 24.16 -25.66 -0.73
N ARG A 16 23.05 -25.19 -0.14
CA ARG A 16 21.71 -25.30 -0.75
C ARG A 16 21.63 -24.47 -2.04
N ASP A 17 22.14 -23.26 -2.05
CA ASP A 17 22.19 -22.39 -3.24
C ASP A 17 23.04 -23.02 -4.33
N VAL A 18 24.21 -23.59 -4.03
CA VAL A 18 25.08 -24.25 -5.03
C VAL A 18 24.46 -25.52 -5.60
N ARG A 19 23.84 -26.38 -4.77
CA ARG A 19 23.12 -27.58 -5.25
C ARG A 19 21.84 -27.24 -6.01
N SER A 20 21.11 -26.22 -5.55
CA SER A 20 19.95 -25.66 -6.25
C SER A 20 20.36 -25.08 -7.59
N PHE A 21 21.45 -24.30 -7.64
CA PHE A 21 22.00 -23.69 -8.84
C PHE A 21 22.52 -24.71 -9.87
N MET A 22 23.17 -25.79 -9.43
CA MET A 22 23.58 -26.88 -10.32
C MET A 22 22.40 -27.70 -10.85
N ARG A 23 21.41 -28.03 -10.00
CA ARG A 23 20.15 -28.66 -10.47
C ARG A 23 19.42 -27.75 -11.44
N TYR A 24 19.33 -26.45 -11.13
CA TYR A 24 18.73 -25.43 -11.98
C TYR A 24 19.44 -25.36 -13.34
N ARG A 25 20.77 -25.36 -13.40
CA ARG A 25 21.50 -25.40 -14.69
C ARG A 25 21.21 -26.65 -15.53
N ILE A 26 20.93 -27.79 -14.91
CA ILE A 26 20.67 -29.06 -15.61
C ILE A 26 19.19 -29.16 -16.05
N THR A 27 18.25 -28.67 -15.25
CA THR A 27 16.81 -28.75 -15.54
C THR A 27 16.28 -27.54 -16.32
N LEU A 28 16.92 -26.37 -16.21
CA LEU A 28 16.52 -25.14 -16.89
C LEU A 28 16.41 -25.28 -18.42
N PRO A 29 17.29 -26.02 -19.13
CA PRO A 29 17.11 -26.26 -20.56
C PRO A 29 15.81 -27.00 -20.88
N PHE A 30 15.42 -28.00 -20.09
CA PHE A 30 14.16 -28.74 -20.26
C PHE A 30 12.95 -27.85 -19.96
N TYR A 31 12.97 -27.14 -18.83
CA TYR A 31 11.91 -26.20 -18.45
C TYR A 31 11.70 -25.12 -19.52
N ARG A 32 12.80 -24.51 -19.98
CA ARG A 32 12.78 -23.42 -20.97
C ARG A 32 12.39 -23.88 -22.37
N ARG A 33 12.87 -25.04 -22.83
CA ARG A 33 12.65 -25.50 -24.22
C ARG A 33 11.37 -26.29 -24.41
N VAL A 34 10.86 -26.94 -23.37
CA VAL A 34 9.73 -27.88 -23.48
C VAL A 34 8.57 -27.42 -22.62
N MET A 35 8.79 -27.32 -21.30
CA MET A 35 7.69 -27.23 -20.36
C MET A 35 7.02 -25.84 -20.32
N TRP A 36 7.78 -24.73 -20.31
CA TRP A 36 7.21 -23.38 -20.36
C TRP A 36 6.49 -23.08 -21.67
N PRO A 37 7.04 -23.38 -22.88
CA PRO A 37 6.30 -23.20 -24.12
C PRO A 37 4.98 -23.98 -24.17
N VAL A 38 4.96 -25.21 -23.66
CA VAL A 38 3.73 -26.01 -23.57
C VAL A 38 2.74 -25.42 -22.57
N ALA A 39 3.20 -25.04 -21.38
CA ALA A 39 2.35 -24.42 -20.36
C ALA A 39 1.71 -23.12 -20.84
N LEU A 40 2.46 -22.27 -21.55
CA LEU A 40 1.99 -20.98 -22.06
C LEU A 40 0.88 -21.09 -23.13
N ARG A 41 0.81 -22.21 -23.86
CA ARG A 41 -0.21 -22.41 -24.89
C ARG A 41 -1.59 -22.70 -24.31
N ILE A 42 -1.68 -23.22 -23.08
CA ILE A 42 -2.93 -23.67 -22.46
C ILE A 42 -3.00 -23.14 -21.02
N PRO A 43 -3.91 -22.19 -20.70
CA PRO A 43 -4.02 -21.60 -19.36
C PRO A 43 -4.14 -22.63 -18.22
N PHE A 44 -4.88 -23.72 -18.46
CA PHE A 44 -5.00 -24.82 -17.50
C PHE A 44 -3.66 -25.51 -17.18
N VAL A 45 -2.80 -25.71 -18.19
CA VAL A 45 -1.46 -26.30 -17.98
C VAL A 45 -0.56 -25.33 -17.23
N THR A 46 -0.67 -24.01 -17.50
CA THR A 46 -0.02 -23.00 -16.67
C THR A 46 -0.47 -23.06 -15.21
N ALA A 47 -1.76 -23.26 -14.95
CA ALA A 47 -2.27 -23.44 -13.59
C ALA A 47 -1.70 -24.71 -12.92
N ILE A 48 -1.64 -25.84 -13.63
CA ILE A 48 -0.99 -27.08 -13.14
C ILE A 48 0.48 -26.83 -12.83
N TYR A 49 1.21 -26.10 -13.68
CA TYR A 49 2.61 -25.76 -13.45
C TYR A 49 2.79 -25.02 -12.11
N PHE A 50 2.04 -23.94 -11.89
CA PHE A 50 2.12 -23.18 -10.64
C PHE A 50 1.45 -23.87 -9.45
N CYS A 51 0.69 -24.94 -9.66
CA CYS A 51 0.17 -25.78 -8.59
C CYS A 51 1.23 -26.80 -8.13
N PHE A 52 1.84 -27.54 -9.04
CA PHE A 52 2.64 -28.70 -8.65
C PHE A 52 4.16 -28.49 -8.74
N PHE A 53 4.62 -27.58 -9.59
CA PHE A 53 6.06 -27.47 -9.93
C PHE A 53 6.69 -26.16 -9.43
N ASP A 54 5.92 -25.08 -9.38
CA ASP A 54 6.42 -23.77 -8.94
C ASP A 54 5.42 -23.09 -8.00
N LYS A 55 5.79 -22.98 -6.73
CA LYS A 55 4.91 -22.46 -5.67
C LYS A 55 5.10 -20.97 -5.40
N SER A 56 5.79 -20.25 -6.27
CA SER A 56 6.13 -18.83 -6.08
C SER A 56 4.90 -17.94 -5.82
N PHE A 57 3.75 -18.22 -6.43
CA PHE A 57 2.52 -17.44 -6.23
C PHE A 57 1.67 -17.84 -5.02
N TRP A 58 1.97 -18.98 -4.37
CA TRP A 58 1.08 -19.55 -3.36
C TRP A 58 0.86 -18.63 -2.17
N GLN A 59 1.89 -17.88 -1.78
CA GLN A 59 1.77 -16.95 -0.68
C GLN A 59 0.88 -15.75 -1.03
N GLU A 60 0.94 -15.25 -2.27
CA GLU A 60 0.02 -14.20 -2.73
C GLU A 60 -1.42 -14.73 -2.69
N PHE A 61 -1.68 -15.95 -3.16
CA PHE A 61 -3.01 -16.56 -3.10
C PHE A 61 -3.54 -16.65 -1.66
N GLN A 62 -2.72 -17.18 -0.75
CA GLN A 62 -3.08 -17.31 0.67
C GLN A 62 -3.33 -15.96 1.33
N SER A 63 -2.45 -14.98 1.08
CA SER A 63 -2.57 -13.66 1.70
C SER A 63 -3.77 -12.89 1.14
N THR A 64 -4.06 -13.04 -0.16
CA THR A 64 -5.24 -12.45 -0.80
C THR A 64 -6.53 -13.05 -0.26
N LEU A 65 -6.59 -14.38 -0.12
CA LEU A 65 -7.75 -15.05 0.45
C LEU A 65 -7.94 -14.67 1.93
N ALA A 66 -6.86 -14.62 2.71
CA ALA A 66 -6.91 -14.19 4.11
C ALA A 66 -7.45 -12.75 4.23
N GLY A 67 -7.02 -11.85 3.34
CA GLY A 67 -7.53 -10.46 3.30
C GLY A 67 -9.02 -10.43 2.99
N LYS A 68 -9.44 -11.16 1.95
CA LYS A 68 -10.85 -11.28 1.58
C LYS A 68 -11.71 -11.81 2.72
N VAL A 69 -11.32 -12.91 3.35
CA VAL A 69 -12.04 -13.50 4.48
C VAL A 69 -12.16 -12.49 5.62
N THR A 70 -11.04 -11.88 6.03
CA THR A 70 -11.03 -10.86 7.10
C THR A 70 -11.94 -9.67 6.77
N HIS A 71 -11.95 -9.23 5.51
CA HIS A 71 -12.81 -8.13 5.07
C HIS A 71 -14.30 -8.45 5.28
N TYR A 72 -14.74 -9.65 4.91
CA TYR A 72 -16.12 -10.09 5.08
C TYR A 72 -16.47 -10.35 6.55
N GLU A 73 -15.55 -10.94 7.32
CA GLU A 73 -15.74 -11.18 8.76
C GLU A 73 -15.94 -9.87 9.52
N ARG A 74 -15.13 -8.83 9.25
CA ARG A 74 -15.34 -7.50 9.87
C ARG A 74 -16.70 -6.91 9.53
N ASN A 75 -17.12 -7.02 8.28
CA ASN A 75 -18.43 -6.54 7.86
C ASN A 75 -19.58 -7.30 8.56
N ALA A 76 -19.38 -8.58 8.90
CA ALA A 76 -20.38 -9.41 9.57
C ALA A 76 -20.35 -9.28 11.10
N SER A 77 -19.19 -8.95 11.69
CA SER A 77 -18.97 -8.89 13.16
C SER A 77 -19.76 -7.80 13.87
N GLY A 78 -20.18 -6.76 13.15
CA GLY A 78 -20.79 -5.57 13.74
C GLY A 78 -19.81 -4.61 14.42
N GLU A 79 -18.50 -4.88 14.41
CA GLU A 79 -17.44 -3.99 14.94
C GLU A 79 -17.14 -2.81 14.00
N GLY A 80 -17.72 -2.81 12.79
CA GLY A 80 -17.49 -1.78 11.79
C GLY A 80 -16.23 -2.04 10.96
N ASN A 81 -16.24 -1.58 9.72
CA ASN A 81 -15.11 -1.73 8.80
C ASN A 81 -14.69 -0.36 8.27
N SER A 82 -13.57 0.15 8.78
CA SER A 82 -13.03 1.46 8.41
C SER A 82 -12.71 1.57 6.92
N PHE A 83 -12.18 0.52 6.28
CA PHE A 83 -11.91 0.52 4.85
C PHE A 83 -13.18 0.59 4.00
N LEU A 84 -14.24 -0.09 4.45
CA LEU A 84 -15.54 -0.02 3.79
C LEU A 84 -16.20 1.35 3.99
N LEU A 85 -16.13 1.91 5.20
CA LEU A 85 -16.61 3.26 5.49
C LEU A 85 -15.90 4.28 4.60
N ARG A 86 -14.56 4.29 4.59
CA ARG A 86 -13.74 5.18 3.73
C ARG A 86 -14.15 5.10 2.27
N ARG A 87 -14.27 3.87 1.74
CA ARG A 87 -14.71 3.64 0.36
C ARG A 87 -16.09 4.24 0.11
N ASN A 88 -17.05 3.97 0.98
CA ASN A 88 -18.43 4.39 0.76
C ASN A 88 -18.60 5.90 0.91
N VAL A 89 -17.99 6.53 1.92
CA VAL A 89 -17.98 7.98 2.11
C VAL A 89 -17.38 8.67 0.89
N HIS A 90 -16.23 8.20 0.40
CA HIS A 90 -15.63 8.77 -0.80
C HIS A 90 -16.49 8.61 -2.07
N ARG A 91 -17.31 7.55 -2.15
CA ARG A 91 -18.29 7.39 -3.25
C ARG A 91 -19.45 8.39 -3.10
N LEU A 92 -19.87 8.72 -1.87
CA LEU A 92 -20.86 9.77 -1.60
C LEU A 92 -20.31 11.13 -2.02
N GLU A 93 -19.09 11.48 -1.64
CA GLU A 93 -18.43 12.73 -2.05
C GLU A 93 -18.42 12.90 -3.57
N LYS A 94 -18.04 11.85 -4.32
CA LYS A 94 -18.08 11.88 -5.78
C LYS A 94 -19.48 12.15 -6.30
N GLY A 95 -20.50 11.51 -5.72
CA GLY A 95 -21.89 11.76 -6.08
C GLY A 95 -22.33 13.21 -5.82
N LEU A 96 -21.92 13.78 -4.69
CA LEU A 96 -22.24 15.16 -4.29
C LEU A 96 -21.68 16.22 -5.25
N ILE A 97 -20.57 15.94 -5.94
CA ILE A 97 -19.91 16.87 -6.87
C ILE A 97 -20.21 16.63 -8.35
N MET A 98 -20.99 15.59 -8.70
CA MET A 98 -21.32 15.29 -10.10
C MET A 98 -22.10 16.44 -10.76
N ARG A 99 -21.91 16.60 -12.08
CA ARG A 99 -22.60 17.60 -12.90
C ARG A 99 -23.19 16.94 -14.16
N PRO A 100 -24.52 16.86 -14.32
CA PRO A 100 -25.54 17.19 -13.32
C PRO A 100 -25.49 16.22 -12.13
N ARG A 101 -25.77 16.73 -10.91
CA ARG A 101 -25.95 15.87 -9.74
C ARG A 101 -27.30 15.18 -9.85
N ARG A 102 -27.34 13.87 -9.57
CA ARG A 102 -28.60 13.12 -9.50
C ARG A 102 -29.32 13.43 -8.20
N ASP A 103 -30.64 13.54 -8.25
CA ASP A 103 -31.50 13.77 -7.07
C ASP A 103 -31.46 12.61 -6.07
N LEU A 104 -31.21 11.40 -6.59
CA LEU A 104 -31.06 10.18 -5.79
C LEU A 104 -29.85 9.39 -6.30
N PHE A 105 -28.96 9.05 -5.37
CA PHE A 105 -27.80 8.19 -5.61
C PHE A 105 -27.43 7.44 -4.34
N ALA A 106 -26.49 6.50 -4.44
CA ALA A 106 -25.99 5.70 -3.32
C ALA A 106 -26.99 4.79 -2.60
N THR A 107 -28.17 4.56 -3.19
CA THR A 107 -29.25 3.75 -2.60
C THR A 107 -28.84 2.36 -2.17
N ASP A 108 -27.86 1.77 -2.87
CA ASP A 108 -27.47 0.37 -2.68
C ASP A 108 -26.45 0.19 -1.54
N TYR A 109 -25.89 1.27 -1.00
CA TYR A 109 -24.83 1.18 0.01
C TYR A 109 -24.92 2.21 1.14
N VAL A 110 -25.76 3.24 1.06
CA VAL A 110 -25.85 4.25 2.14
C VAL A 110 -26.26 3.65 3.49
N GLY A 111 -27.14 2.65 3.51
CA GLY A 111 -27.49 1.93 4.74
C GLY A 111 -26.26 1.31 5.39
N GLN A 112 -25.49 0.54 4.62
CA GLN A 112 -24.23 -0.05 5.07
C GLN A 112 -23.22 1.00 5.54
N THR A 113 -23.18 2.18 4.90
CA THR A 113 -22.32 3.30 5.34
C THR A 113 -22.70 3.79 6.73
N VAL A 114 -23.99 4.01 6.98
CA VAL A 114 -24.50 4.44 8.29
C VAL A 114 -24.24 3.36 9.34
N ASP A 115 -24.46 2.09 9.02
CA ASP A 115 -24.19 0.98 9.94
C ASP A 115 -22.70 0.90 10.31
N CYS A 116 -21.80 1.09 9.34
CA CYS A 116 -20.36 1.15 9.61
C CYS A 116 -19.99 2.33 10.52
N LEU A 117 -20.56 3.52 10.29
CA LEU A 117 -20.30 4.69 11.13
C LEU A 117 -20.82 4.50 12.56
N LYS A 118 -21.98 3.85 12.72
CA LYS A 118 -22.55 3.52 14.04
C LYS A 118 -21.68 2.55 14.84
N ALA A 119 -21.10 1.57 14.15
CA ALA A 119 -20.27 0.55 14.77
C ALA A 119 -18.90 1.07 15.19
N LEU A 120 -18.34 2.02 14.44
CA LEU A 120 -17.04 2.60 14.74
C LEU A 120 -17.12 3.66 15.84
N SER A 121 -16.16 3.61 16.75
CA SER A 121 -16.03 4.57 17.83
C SER A 121 -15.40 5.88 17.34
N PHE A 122 -15.91 7.02 17.83
CA PHE A 122 -15.29 8.33 17.56
C PHE A 122 -13.88 8.40 18.15
N GLU A 123 -13.68 7.79 19.32
CA GLU A 123 -12.41 7.80 20.04
C GLU A 123 -11.28 7.02 19.33
N GLU A 124 -11.64 6.07 18.45
CA GLU A 124 -10.66 5.24 17.72
C GLU A 124 -10.06 5.97 16.51
N ASP A 125 -10.88 6.67 15.73
CA ASP A 125 -10.44 7.49 14.58
C ASP A 125 -11.36 8.72 14.43
N PRO A 126 -11.11 9.79 15.22
CA PRO A 126 -11.95 10.99 15.23
C PRO A 126 -12.09 11.66 13.86
N GLN A 127 -11.02 11.60 13.04
CA GLN A 127 -11.00 12.24 11.73
C GLN A 127 -11.86 11.48 10.71
N LEU A 128 -11.73 10.15 10.65
CA LEU A 128 -12.59 9.32 9.80
C LEU A 128 -14.06 9.46 10.22
N TRP A 129 -14.32 9.41 11.52
CA TRP A 129 -15.68 9.52 12.04
C TRP A 129 -16.30 10.88 11.65
N LYS A 130 -15.58 11.99 11.90
CA LYS A 130 -16.02 13.34 11.52
C LYS A 130 -16.25 13.47 10.01
N TRP A 131 -15.29 13.04 9.18
CA TRP A 131 -15.44 13.09 7.72
C TRP A 131 -16.65 12.30 7.24
N ALA A 132 -16.86 11.08 7.74
CA ALA A 132 -18.01 10.27 7.41
C ALA A 132 -19.33 10.94 7.83
N PHE A 133 -19.38 11.51 9.03
CA PHE A 133 -20.55 12.20 9.56
C PHE A 133 -20.91 13.46 8.76
N ASP A 134 -19.93 14.30 8.47
CA ASP A 134 -20.12 15.54 7.72
C ASP A 134 -20.59 15.26 6.28
N VAL A 135 -19.98 14.27 5.61
CA VAL A 135 -20.39 13.85 4.26
C VAL A 135 -21.78 13.21 4.25
N LEU A 136 -22.14 12.40 5.25
CA LEU A 136 -23.49 11.83 5.35
C LEU A 136 -24.54 12.91 5.62
N THR A 137 -24.20 13.91 6.43
CA THR A 137 -25.05 15.09 6.66
C THR A 137 -25.33 15.82 5.34
N GLU A 138 -24.26 16.13 4.58
CA GLU A 138 -24.40 16.78 3.27
C GLU A 138 -25.18 15.91 2.27
N PHE A 139 -24.92 14.61 2.25
CA PHE A 139 -25.66 13.65 1.42
C PHE A 139 -27.15 13.64 1.71
N PHE A 140 -27.57 13.53 2.97
CA PHE A 140 -28.98 13.50 3.32
C PHE A 140 -29.66 14.85 3.13
N ASN A 141 -28.94 15.98 3.23
CA ASN A 141 -29.47 17.29 2.89
C ASN A 141 -29.65 17.47 1.37
N ALA A 142 -28.74 16.91 0.57
CA ALA A 142 -28.74 17.05 -0.88
C ALA A 142 -29.64 16.06 -1.63
N THR A 143 -30.18 15.05 -0.96
CA THR A 143 -31.02 13.99 -1.57
C THR A 143 -32.42 13.98 -0.97
N HIS A 144 -33.42 13.65 -1.79
CA HIS A 144 -34.81 13.52 -1.34
C HIS A 144 -35.05 12.21 -0.57
N GLU A 145 -36.17 12.16 0.14
CA GLU A 145 -36.67 10.94 0.77
C GLU A 145 -37.04 9.90 -0.29
N SER A 146 -36.81 8.63 0.04
CA SER A 146 -37.07 7.50 -0.83
C SER A 146 -37.13 6.25 0.02
N ARG A 147 -38.04 5.34 -0.32
CA ARG A 147 -38.18 4.03 0.35
C ARG A 147 -36.84 3.27 0.48
N LYS A 148 -35.87 3.52 -0.42
CA LYS A 148 -34.53 2.91 -0.37
C LYS A 148 -33.57 3.57 0.63
N THR A 149 -33.73 4.85 0.94
CA THR A 149 -32.82 5.63 1.79
C THR A 149 -33.42 6.02 3.14
N ASP A 150 -34.75 5.96 3.31
CA ASP A 150 -35.45 6.42 4.53
C ASP A 150 -34.98 5.71 5.80
N LYS A 151 -34.77 4.39 5.74
CA LYS A 151 -34.23 3.63 6.88
C LYS A 151 -32.85 4.13 7.29
N ALA A 152 -31.98 4.40 6.31
CA ALA A 152 -30.63 4.91 6.56
C ALA A 152 -30.67 6.35 7.10
N ARG A 153 -31.58 7.18 6.58
CA ARG A 153 -31.81 8.55 7.05
C ARG A 153 -32.26 8.58 8.51
N GLN A 154 -33.27 7.79 8.88
CA GLN A 154 -33.75 7.67 10.26
C GLN A 154 -32.65 7.15 11.19
N ALA A 155 -31.93 6.12 10.75
CA ALA A 155 -30.79 5.56 11.48
C ALA A 155 -29.69 6.61 11.73
N PHE A 156 -29.39 7.46 10.75
CA PHE A 156 -28.40 8.53 10.85
C PHE A 156 -28.88 9.67 11.76
N GLN A 157 -30.16 10.07 11.66
CA GLN A 157 -30.74 11.10 12.53
C GLN A 157 -30.72 10.69 14.02
N GLN A 158 -31.01 9.42 14.31
CA GLN A 158 -30.88 8.87 15.67
C GLN A 158 -29.43 8.90 16.16
N LEU A 159 -28.46 8.56 15.29
CA LEU A 159 -27.04 8.64 15.63
C LEU A 159 -26.63 10.08 15.95
N ALA A 160 -27.02 11.04 15.12
CA ALA A 160 -26.74 12.46 15.30
C ALA A 160 -27.35 13.01 16.61
N PHE A 161 -28.57 12.58 16.96
CA PHE A 161 -29.23 12.95 18.21
C PHE A 161 -28.51 12.39 19.45
N ASN A 162 -28.07 11.13 19.39
CA ASN A 162 -27.41 10.46 20.52
C ASN A 162 -25.94 10.87 20.70
N ASN A 163 -25.27 11.35 19.65
CA ASN A 163 -23.86 11.74 19.67
C ASN A 163 -23.66 13.22 19.29
N PRO A 164 -24.14 14.17 20.10
CA PRO A 164 -23.95 15.60 19.82
C PRO A 164 -22.48 16.03 19.88
N ARG A 165 -21.60 15.25 20.55
CA ARG A 165 -20.16 15.55 20.60
C ARG A 165 -19.49 15.51 19.23
N GLY A 166 -19.96 14.66 18.31
CA GLY A 166 -19.48 14.64 16.91
C GLY A 166 -19.90 15.87 16.10
N ILE A 167 -21.03 16.49 16.47
CA ILE A 167 -21.53 17.74 15.87
C ILE A 167 -20.74 18.97 16.38
N VAL A 168 -20.21 18.91 17.60
CA VAL A 168 -19.60 20.05 18.31
C VAL A 168 -18.08 20.18 18.04
N SER A 169 -17.47 19.24 17.33
CA SER A 169 -16.04 19.23 17.06
C SER A 169 -15.69 20.05 15.81
N THR A 170 -15.29 21.32 16.03
CA THR A 170 -14.69 22.32 15.10
C THR A 170 -15.62 22.98 14.07
N GLU A 171 -15.43 24.29 13.82
CA GLU A 171 -16.16 25.05 12.77
C GLU A 171 -15.93 24.47 11.36
N GLU A 172 -14.81 23.78 11.15
CA GLU A 172 -14.43 23.23 9.86
C GLU A 172 -15.27 21.98 9.52
N ARG A 173 -15.92 22.00 8.36
CA ARG A 173 -16.69 20.85 7.83
C ARG A 173 -15.84 20.02 6.88
N PHE A 174 -15.79 18.71 7.10
CA PHE A 174 -15.06 17.78 6.25
C PHE A 174 -15.96 17.29 5.10
N ILE A 175 -16.30 18.22 4.20
CA ILE A 175 -17.15 17.99 3.03
C ILE A 175 -16.41 18.35 1.73
N PRO A 176 -16.89 17.91 0.55
CA PRO A 176 -16.29 18.31 -0.71
C PRO A 176 -16.23 19.84 -0.85
N SER A 177 -15.02 20.35 -1.07
CA SER A 177 -14.78 21.78 -1.27
C SER A 177 -14.64 22.12 -2.75
N ARG A 178 -14.66 23.42 -3.06
CA ARG A 178 -14.19 23.87 -4.38
C ARG A 178 -12.73 23.48 -4.55
N ALA A 179 -12.34 23.18 -5.79
CA ALA A 179 -10.94 22.95 -6.11
C ALA A 179 -10.10 24.16 -5.66
N SER A 180 -8.95 23.88 -5.03
CA SER A 180 -8.02 24.92 -4.61
C SER A 180 -7.48 25.66 -5.83
N LYS A 181 -6.93 26.85 -5.59
CA LYS A 181 -6.06 27.51 -6.59
C LYS A 181 -4.83 26.63 -6.85
N HIS A 182 -4.16 26.88 -7.97
CA HIS A 182 -2.89 26.23 -8.28
C HIS A 182 -1.87 26.42 -7.14
N SER A 183 -0.99 25.44 -6.97
CA SER A 183 0.09 25.48 -5.98
C SER A 183 0.99 26.70 -6.18
N GLU A 184 1.46 27.28 -5.09
CA GLU A 184 2.48 28.34 -5.10
C GLU A 184 3.89 27.78 -5.34
N ILE A 185 4.11 26.49 -5.06
CA ILE A 185 5.36 25.78 -5.40
C ILE A 185 5.48 25.70 -6.92
N SER A 186 6.58 26.24 -7.47
CA SER A 186 6.84 26.24 -8.89
C SER A 186 7.23 24.85 -9.41
N TRP A 187 7.17 24.68 -10.74
CA TRP A 187 7.65 23.46 -11.36
C TRP A 187 9.15 23.27 -11.14
N GLU A 188 9.93 24.36 -11.21
CA GLU A 188 11.36 24.37 -10.98
C GLU A 188 11.72 23.90 -9.57
N ASP A 189 11.01 24.39 -8.54
CA ASP A 189 11.22 24.01 -7.14
C ASP A 189 10.96 22.52 -6.93
N PHE A 190 9.80 22.04 -7.41
CA PHE A 190 9.46 20.63 -7.28
C PHE A 190 10.41 19.72 -8.08
N ARG A 191 10.83 20.17 -9.27
CA ARG A 191 11.83 19.46 -10.06
C ARG A 191 13.16 19.40 -9.33
N GLN A 192 13.59 20.47 -8.68
CA GLN A 192 14.83 20.51 -7.93
C GLN A 192 14.76 19.51 -6.77
N LEU A 193 13.69 19.50 -5.99
CA LEU A 193 13.43 18.48 -4.96
C LEU A 193 13.50 17.05 -5.53
N ALA A 194 12.90 16.82 -6.70
CA ALA A 194 12.93 15.52 -7.36
C ALA A 194 14.33 15.11 -7.85
N ILE A 195 15.18 16.09 -8.17
CA ILE A 195 16.59 15.92 -8.51
C ILE A 195 17.43 15.69 -7.25
N ASP A 196 17.19 16.38 -6.16
CA ASP A 196 18.03 16.28 -4.96
C ASP A 196 17.80 14.94 -4.24
N ARG A 197 16.55 14.49 -4.21
CA ARG A 197 16.23 13.17 -3.69
C ARG A 197 17.01 12.09 -4.46
N ARG A 198 17.87 11.38 -3.74
CA ARG A 198 18.72 10.29 -4.24
C ARG A 198 18.68 9.10 -3.28
N SER A 199 19.06 7.92 -3.78
CA SER A 199 19.16 6.71 -2.95
C SER A 199 20.51 6.72 -2.21
N VAL A 200 20.54 7.34 -1.04
CA VAL A 200 21.73 7.48 -0.18
C VAL A 200 21.97 6.19 0.61
N ARG A 201 23.18 5.64 0.54
CA ARG A 201 23.54 4.37 1.20
C ARG A 201 24.58 4.53 2.30
N TRP A 202 25.10 5.73 2.47
CA TRP A 202 26.08 6.09 3.48
C TRP A 202 25.48 7.18 4.35
N PHE A 203 25.18 6.80 5.59
CA PHE A 203 24.58 7.68 6.58
C PHE A 203 25.61 8.03 7.65
N SER A 204 25.50 9.24 8.20
CA SER A 204 26.26 9.62 9.39
C SER A 204 25.79 8.81 10.61
N LYS A 205 26.51 8.93 11.73
CA LYS A 205 26.12 8.32 13.02
C LYS A 205 25.06 9.13 13.77
N GLU A 206 24.61 10.25 13.19
CA GLU A 206 23.60 11.09 13.79
C GLU A 206 22.26 10.37 13.79
N LYS A 207 21.58 10.40 14.94
CA LYS A 207 20.27 9.76 15.08
C LYS A 207 19.21 10.55 14.33
N VAL A 208 18.26 9.83 13.76
CA VAL A 208 17.07 10.41 13.13
C VAL A 208 16.05 10.73 14.21
N ASP A 209 15.53 11.96 14.24
CA ASP A 209 14.43 12.32 15.12
C ASP A 209 13.11 11.69 14.62
N ARG A 210 12.39 11.00 15.51
CA ARG A 210 11.06 10.45 15.21
C ARG A 210 10.07 11.56 14.84
N ALA A 211 10.20 12.75 15.42
CA ALA A 211 9.31 13.87 15.13
C ALA A 211 9.35 14.27 13.65
N ASP A 212 10.54 14.32 13.04
CA ASP A 212 10.69 14.65 11.62
C ASP A 212 10.20 13.53 10.73
N VAL A 213 10.37 12.27 11.15
CA VAL A 213 9.79 11.11 10.44
C VAL A 213 8.27 11.15 10.47
N CYS A 214 7.65 11.52 11.60
CA CYS A 214 6.21 11.73 11.69
C CYS A 214 5.73 12.87 10.79
N LYS A 215 6.41 14.03 10.78
CA LYS A 215 6.10 15.12 9.84
C LYS A 215 6.17 14.66 8.38
N ALA A 216 7.16 13.83 8.04
CA ALA A 216 7.26 13.25 6.69
C ALA A 216 6.09 12.31 6.37
N MET A 217 5.60 11.55 7.36
CA MET A 217 4.41 10.71 7.21
C MET A 217 3.14 11.54 7.02
N ASP A 218 3.02 12.72 7.65
CA ASP A 218 1.87 13.61 7.45
C ASP A 218 1.72 13.98 5.96
N ILE A 219 2.83 14.30 5.29
CA ILE A 219 2.84 14.55 3.83
C ILE A 219 2.54 13.25 3.05
N ALA A 220 3.07 12.11 3.49
CA ALA A 220 2.85 10.84 2.82
C ALA A 220 1.40 10.35 2.87
N LEU A 221 0.65 10.71 3.92
CA LEU A 221 -0.77 10.40 4.10
C LEU A 221 -1.68 11.26 3.19
N LEU A 222 -1.17 12.35 2.61
CA LEU A 222 -1.86 13.13 1.57
C LEU A 222 -1.82 12.43 0.19
N SER A 223 -1.02 11.38 0.03
CA SER A 223 -0.97 10.62 -1.23
C SER A 223 -2.32 9.97 -1.54
N PRO A 224 -2.74 9.94 -2.83
CA PRO A 224 -3.98 9.28 -3.20
C PRO A 224 -3.91 7.78 -2.92
N SER A 225 -5.06 7.20 -2.57
CA SER A 225 -5.25 5.75 -2.43
C SER A 225 -6.62 5.34 -2.96
N ALA A 226 -6.79 4.06 -3.30
CA ALA A 226 -8.02 3.58 -3.92
C ALA A 226 -9.25 3.81 -3.02
N CYS A 227 -10.08 4.78 -3.41
CA CYS A 227 -11.21 5.27 -2.63
C CYS A 227 -10.85 5.75 -1.21
N ASN A 228 -9.68 6.40 -1.05
CA ASN A 228 -9.17 6.90 0.23
C ASN A 228 -9.04 5.83 1.33
N ARG A 229 -8.85 4.55 0.94
CA ARG A 229 -8.72 3.45 1.90
C ARG A 229 -7.43 3.49 2.70
N GLN A 230 -6.35 4.04 2.14
CA GLN A 230 -5.04 4.11 2.76
C GLN A 230 -4.59 2.73 3.31
N PRO A 231 -4.50 1.69 2.46
CA PRO A 231 -4.34 0.29 2.88
C PRO A 231 -2.89 -0.03 3.24
N PHE A 232 -2.21 0.83 4.00
CA PHE A 232 -0.80 0.68 4.33
C PHE A 232 -0.49 1.18 5.74
N LYS A 233 0.61 0.64 6.31
CA LYS A 233 1.17 1.02 7.60
C LYS A 233 2.68 1.22 7.47
N TYR A 234 3.22 2.07 8.34
CA TYR A 234 4.66 2.23 8.53
C TYR A 234 5.11 1.52 9.79
N LEU A 235 5.97 0.51 9.65
CA LEU A 235 6.70 -0.07 10.78
C LEU A 235 8.07 0.61 10.86
N VAL A 236 8.26 1.41 11.90
CA VAL A 236 9.49 2.20 12.10
C VAL A 236 10.41 1.48 13.08
N PHE A 237 11.66 1.26 12.66
CA PHE A 237 12.70 0.61 13.45
C PHE A 237 13.88 1.58 13.63
N ASP A 238 14.12 1.98 14.87
CA ASP A 238 15.28 2.81 15.28
C ASP A 238 16.14 2.14 16.36
N ASP A 239 15.73 0.96 16.86
CA ASP A 239 16.58 0.09 17.66
C ASP A 239 17.58 -0.65 16.76
N PRO A 240 18.90 -0.58 17.02
CA PRO A 240 19.91 -1.21 16.17
C PRO A 240 19.74 -2.72 15.99
N LYS A 241 19.24 -3.45 17.01
CA LYS A 241 19.03 -4.90 16.89
C LYS A 241 17.85 -5.19 15.97
N LEU A 242 16.76 -4.44 16.10
CA LEU A 242 15.59 -4.57 15.23
C LEU A 242 15.92 -4.17 13.79
N ILE A 243 16.66 -3.08 13.59
CA ILE A 243 17.14 -2.65 12.26
C ILE A 243 17.91 -3.79 11.59
N GLN A 244 18.89 -4.39 12.27
CA GLN A 244 19.65 -5.52 11.70
C GLN A 244 18.78 -6.76 11.45
N ALA A 245 17.81 -7.03 12.33
CA ALA A 245 16.89 -8.15 12.18
C ALA A 245 15.98 -8.02 10.94
N VAL A 246 15.59 -6.79 10.57
CA VAL A 246 14.79 -6.51 9.36
C VAL A 246 15.67 -6.40 8.12
N ALA A 247 16.76 -5.63 8.20
CA ALA A 247 17.62 -5.30 7.06
C ALA A 247 18.25 -6.55 6.42
N THR A 248 18.42 -7.63 7.18
CA THR A 248 19.00 -8.90 6.72
C THR A 248 18.00 -9.83 6.03
N ILE A 249 16.70 -9.49 6.01
CA ILE A 249 15.66 -10.29 5.36
C ILE A 249 15.72 -10.15 3.83
N PRO A 250 15.60 -8.94 3.23
CA PRO A 250 15.70 -8.81 1.78
C PRO A 250 17.14 -9.00 1.31
N GLN A 251 17.30 -9.42 0.07
CA GLN A 251 18.60 -9.44 -0.59
C GLN A 251 19.01 -8.00 -0.98
N GLY A 252 20.32 -7.74 -1.08
CA GLY A 252 20.85 -6.47 -1.62
C GLY A 252 21.19 -5.39 -0.59
N THR A 253 20.99 -5.62 0.71
CA THR A 253 21.31 -4.67 1.80
C THR A 253 22.66 -4.95 2.47
N VAL A 254 23.22 -6.16 2.28
CA VAL A 254 24.42 -6.66 2.98
C VAL A 254 25.60 -5.69 2.98
N GLY A 255 25.81 -4.98 1.87
CA GLY A 255 26.96 -4.07 1.71
C GLY A 255 26.90 -2.79 2.54
N PHE A 256 25.73 -2.40 3.06
CA PHE A 256 25.58 -1.10 3.73
C PHE A 256 24.61 -1.09 4.93
N ALA A 257 23.86 -2.16 5.19
CA ALA A 257 22.91 -2.23 6.32
C ALA A 257 23.51 -1.93 7.71
N HIS A 258 24.83 -2.10 7.88
CA HIS A 258 25.53 -1.84 9.14
C HIS A 258 25.54 -0.36 9.54
N ASN A 259 25.26 0.57 8.63
CA ASN A 259 25.25 2.01 8.89
C ASN A 259 23.85 2.62 9.02
N PHE A 260 22.77 1.81 8.94
CA PHE A 260 21.41 2.30 9.05
C PHE A 260 21.14 2.91 10.43
N GLN A 261 20.63 4.14 10.45
CA GLN A 261 20.20 4.85 11.67
C GLN A 261 18.72 4.58 11.97
N MET A 262 17.91 4.49 10.91
CA MET A 262 16.50 4.09 10.98
C MET A 262 16.13 3.28 9.74
N LEU A 263 15.19 2.35 9.91
CA LEU A 263 14.62 1.57 8.82
C LEU A 263 13.09 1.59 8.94
N VAL A 264 12.41 1.84 7.83
CA VAL A 264 10.96 1.89 7.77
C VAL A 264 10.47 0.80 6.81
N ALA A 265 9.59 -0.08 7.27
CA ALA A 265 8.89 -1.04 6.40
C ALA A 265 7.49 -0.51 6.08
N ILE A 266 7.17 -0.39 4.79
CA ILE A 266 5.80 -0.11 4.35
C ILE A 266 5.10 -1.44 4.19
N VAL A 267 3.99 -1.63 4.92
CA VAL A 267 3.21 -2.87 4.94
C VAL A 267 1.83 -2.60 4.39
N GLY A 268 1.47 -3.28 3.31
CA GLY A 268 0.16 -3.22 2.68
C GLY A 268 -0.84 -4.19 3.32
N GLN A 269 -2.12 -3.81 3.30
CA GLN A 269 -3.23 -4.48 3.98
C GLN A 269 -4.28 -5.00 2.98
N LEU A 270 -4.27 -6.32 2.71
CA LEU A 270 -5.20 -6.92 1.74
C LEU A 270 -6.64 -7.01 2.25
N ASP A 271 -6.86 -6.92 3.56
CA ASP A 271 -8.19 -6.84 4.19
C ASP A 271 -8.94 -5.53 3.88
N ALA A 272 -8.29 -4.57 3.23
CA ALA A 272 -8.93 -3.37 2.71
C ALA A 272 -9.86 -3.63 1.50
N TYR A 273 -9.75 -4.80 0.85
CA TYR A 273 -10.46 -5.13 -0.38
C TYR A 273 -11.28 -6.43 -0.28
N ALA A 274 -12.50 -6.38 -0.84
CA ALA A 274 -13.40 -7.53 -0.87
C ALA A 274 -13.14 -8.50 -2.05
N LEU A 275 -12.39 -8.04 -3.07
CA LEU A 275 -12.22 -8.77 -4.33
C LEU A 275 -10.72 -8.98 -4.63
N GLU A 276 -10.38 -10.20 -5.04
CA GLU A 276 -9.03 -10.63 -5.40
C GLU A 276 -8.41 -9.87 -6.59
N ARG A 277 -9.23 -9.21 -7.40
CA ARG A 277 -8.76 -8.31 -8.47
C ARG A 277 -7.95 -7.12 -7.93
N ASP A 278 -8.19 -6.74 -6.67
CA ASP A 278 -7.55 -5.58 -6.04
C ASP A 278 -6.25 -5.96 -5.30
N ARG A 279 -5.78 -7.21 -5.39
CA ARG A 279 -4.59 -7.70 -4.65
C ARG A 279 -3.30 -6.91 -4.88
N HIS A 280 -3.19 -6.20 -6.00
CA HIS A 280 -2.01 -5.37 -6.32
C HIS A 280 -2.16 -3.90 -5.88
N VAL A 281 -3.36 -3.48 -5.48
CA VAL A 281 -3.62 -2.07 -5.14
C VAL A 281 -2.85 -1.67 -3.87
N ILE A 282 -2.61 -2.60 -2.94
CA ILE A 282 -1.78 -2.33 -1.76
C ILE A 282 -0.35 -1.88 -2.10
N TYR A 283 0.20 -2.36 -3.22
CA TYR A 283 1.54 -1.96 -3.67
C TYR A 283 1.50 -0.60 -4.35
N ILE A 284 0.45 -0.32 -5.13
CA ILE A 284 0.25 0.96 -5.81
C ILE A 284 0.09 2.06 -4.76
N ASP A 285 -0.86 1.90 -3.84
CA ASP A 285 -1.15 2.87 -2.79
C ASP A 285 0.06 3.05 -1.86
N GLY A 286 0.71 1.94 -1.47
CA GLY A 286 1.91 1.97 -0.64
C GLY A 286 3.10 2.65 -1.34
N ALA A 287 3.31 2.44 -2.64
CA ALA A 287 4.39 3.07 -3.40
C ALA A 287 4.15 4.58 -3.64
N LEU A 288 2.89 4.99 -3.84
CA LEU A 288 2.53 6.41 -3.93
C LEU A 288 2.83 7.14 -2.61
N SER A 289 2.47 6.53 -1.49
CA SER A 289 2.78 7.07 -0.17
C SER A 289 4.29 7.04 0.13
N ALA A 290 5.00 5.99 -0.27
CA ALA A 290 6.46 5.89 -0.16
C ALA A 290 7.21 7.02 -0.87
N MET A 291 6.77 7.39 -2.08
CA MET A 291 7.43 8.43 -2.86
C MET A 291 7.26 9.82 -2.20
N SER A 292 6.05 10.15 -1.77
CA SER A 292 5.78 11.38 -1.01
C SER A 292 6.55 11.42 0.30
N PHE A 293 6.61 10.30 1.02
CA PHE A 293 7.43 10.18 2.23
C PHE A 293 8.90 10.49 1.97
N MET A 294 9.49 9.93 0.90
CA MET A 294 10.89 10.21 0.55
C MET A 294 11.14 11.66 0.13
N PHE A 295 10.19 12.31 -0.56
CA PHE A 295 10.29 13.74 -0.84
C PHE A 295 10.19 14.57 0.43
N ALA A 296 9.28 14.23 1.32
CA ALA A 296 9.12 14.94 2.59
C ALA A 296 10.39 14.83 3.47
N LEU A 297 10.98 13.64 3.57
CA LEU A 297 12.27 13.45 4.26
C LEU A 297 13.35 14.40 3.71
N GLU A 298 13.46 14.52 2.39
CA GLU A 298 14.44 15.41 1.73
C GLU A 298 14.24 16.87 2.16
N THR A 299 12.98 17.33 2.26
CA THR A 299 12.68 18.71 2.73
C THR A 299 13.04 18.96 4.20
N LEU A 300 13.21 17.89 4.98
CA LEU A 300 13.61 17.92 6.39
C LEU A 300 15.12 17.69 6.58
N GLY A 301 15.90 17.66 5.50
CA GLY A 301 17.35 17.39 5.53
C GLY A 301 17.69 15.92 5.74
N LEU A 302 16.71 15.02 5.75
CA LEU A 302 16.90 13.58 5.89
C LEU A 302 17.04 12.93 4.52
N SER A 303 17.99 12.01 4.40
CA SER A 303 18.17 11.22 3.20
C SER A 303 17.55 9.83 3.34
N SER A 304 17.22 9.22 2.20
CA SER A 304 16.55 7.93 2.16
C SER A 304 17.13 6.99 1.12
N CYS A 305 16.94 5.68 1.33
CA CYS A 305 17.14 4.67 0.30
C CYS A 305 15.99 3.66 0.29
N PRO A 306 15.17 3.65 -0.77
CA PRO A 306 14.20 2.59 -0.97
C PRO A 306 14.94 1.29 -1.30
N ILE A 307 14.55 0.21 -0.64
CA ILE A 307 15.08 -1.13 -0.76
C ILE A 307 13.94 -2.00 -1.28
N ASN A 308 14.17 -2.59 -2.45
CA ASN A 308 13.21 -3.48 -3.07
C ASN A 308 12.90 -4.66 -2.15
N TRP A 309 11.61 -4.93 -1.95
CA TRP A 309 11.17 -6.15 -1.29
C TRP A 309 10.90 -7.21 -2.36
N PRO A 310 11.70 -8.28 -2.44
CA PRO A 310 11.46 -9.33 -3.41
C PRO A 310 10.21 -10.12 -3.01
N ASP A 311 9.27 -10.29 -3.94
CA ASP A 311 8.10 -11.12 -3.72
C ASP A 311 8.55 -12.58 -3.57
N SER A 312 8.65 -13.03 -2.33
CA SER A 312 9.18 -14.34 -1.99
C SER A 312 8.54 -14.89 -0.72
N GLY A 313 8.06 -16.14 -0.87
CA GLY A 313 7.59 -17.06 0.17
C GLY A 313 8.25 -16.86 1.54
N GLU A 314 9.57 -16.93 1.49
CA GLU A 314 10.43 -17.01 2.67
C GLU A 314 10.56 -15.68 3.40
N ASN A 315 10.72 -14.58 2.66
CA ASN A 315 10.93 -13.26 3.26
C ASN A 315 9.67 -12.75 3.94
N ASP A 316 8.52 -12.87 3.27
CA ASP A 316 7.23 -12.51 3.85
C ASP A 316 6.94 -13.37 5.10
N LEU A 317 7.26 -14.67 5.07
CA LEU A 317 7.09 -15.55 6.24
C LEU A 317 8.02 -15.15 7.40
N LEU A 318 9.27 -14.79 7.10
CA LEU A 318 10.22 -14.30 8.11
C LEU A 318 9.75 -12.99 8.73
N MET A 319 9.34 -12.03 7.90
CA MET A 319 8.80 -10.75 8.37
C MET A 319 7.56 -10.98 9.24
N ARG A 320 6.63 -11.83 8.78
CA ARG A 320 5.43 -12.21 9.51
C ARG A 320 5.74 -12.81 10.88
N LYS A 321 6.62 -13.82 10.94
CA LYS A 321 6.95 -14.51 12.18
C LYS A 321 7.70 -13.62 13.18
N ARG A 322 8.60 -12.75 12.69
CA ARG A 322 9.43 -11.90 13.55
C ARG A 322 8.68 -10.69 14.09
N PHE A 323 7.78 -10.11 13.31
CA PHE A 323 7.12 -8.85 13.63
C PHE A 323 5.61 -8.95 13.79
N GLY A 324 5.07 -10.18 13.78
CA GLY A 324 3.66 -10.44 14.07
C GLY A 324 2.70 -9.94 12.99
N LEU A 325 3.14 -9.83 11.73
CA LEU A 325 2.25 -9.43 10.65
C LEU A 325 1.07 -10.40 10.52
N LYS A 326 -0.08 -9.87 10.13
CA LYS A 326 -1.26 -10.71 9.87
C LYS A 326 -1.10 -11.47 8.55
N ALA A 327 -1.92 -12.50 8.35
CA ALA A 327 -1.87 -13.32 7.14
C ALA A 327 -2.16 -12.51 5.86
N TYR A 328 -2.92 -11.42 5.97
CA TYR A 328 -3.27 -10.50 4.89
C TYR A 328 -2.34 -9.29 4.77
N GLU A 329 -1.34 -9.15 5.65
CA GLU A 329 -0.36 -8.08 5.60
C GLU A 329 0.85 -8.52 4.77
N ARG A 330 1.27 -7.68 3.82
CA ARG A 330 2.43 -7.93 2.94
C ARG A 330 3.37 -6.74 2.96
N THR A 331 4.68 -6.99 2.95
CA THR A 331 5.66 -5.91 2.90
C THR A 331 5.76 -5.39 1.46
N VAL A 332 5.59 -4.08 1.29
CA VAL A 332 5.66 -3.40 -0.02
C VAL A 332 7.11 -3.06 -0.35
N MET A 333 7.80 -2.40 0.58
CA MET A 333 9.22 -2.04 0.45
C MET A 333 9.80 -1.69 1.81
N LEU A 334 11.13 -1.64 1.91
CA LEU A 334 11.80 -0.99 3.03
C LEU A 334 12.40 0.34 2.59
N ILE A 335 12.58 1.27 3.52
CA ILE A 335 13.22 2.56 3.30
C ILE A 335 14.21 2.78 4.45
N ALA A 336 15.51 2.78 4.14
CA ALA A 336 16.51 3.23 5.09
C ALA A 336 16.47 4.76 5.18
N VAL A 337 16.57 5.31 6.38
CA VAL A 337 16.50 6.75 6.66
C VAL A 337 17.68 7.15 7.54
N GLY A 338 18.28 8.30 7.23
CA GLY A 338 19.41 8.84 7.98
C GLY A 338 19.87 10.16 7.42
N HIS A 339 20.71 10.85 8.18
CA HIS A 339 21.48 11.99 7.68
C HIS A 339 22.55 11.48 6.72
N HIS A 340 22.68 12.08 5.54
CA HIS A 340 23.71 11.64 4.58
C HIS A 340 25.11 11.88 5.15
N ASP A 341 26.02 10.94 4.90
CA ASP A 341 27.45 11.18 5.09
C ASP A 341 27.93 12.16 4.00
N CYS A 342 28.50 13.30 4.40
CA CYS A 342 28.99 14.33 3.47
C CYS A 342 30.14 13.84 2.57
N ASN A 343 30.83 12.77 2.96
CA ASN A 343 31.86 12.10 2.14
C ASN A 343 31.29 10.93 1.31
N GLY A 344 30.01 10.60 1.51
CA GLY A 344 29.33 9.50 0.86
C GLY A 344 29.00 9.80 -0.60
N MET A 345 29.44 8.93 -1.51
CA MET A 345 29.04 9.04 -2.93
C MET A 345 27.61 8.51 -3.15
N VAL A 346 26.88 9.18 -4.04
CA VAL A 346 25.55 8.74 -4.51
C VAL A 346 25.61 8.28 -5.97
N PRO A 347 24.95 7.16 -6.34
CA PRO A 347 24.86 6.75 -7.73
C PRO A 347 24.12 7.79 -8.59
N ARG A 348 24.65 8.07 -9.78
CA ARG A 348 24.03 9.01 -10.74
C ARG A 348 22.65 8.55 -11.24
N SER A 349 22.50 7.25 -11.52
CA SER A 349 21.25 6.62 -11.99
C SER A 349 20.50 7.42 -13.07
N THR A 350 21.17 7.66 -14.21
CA THR A 350 20.64 8.43 -15.36
C THR A 350 19.22 7.97 -15.74
N LYS A 351 18.32 8.94 -15.94
CA LYS A 351 16.91 8.70 -16.25
C LYS A 351 16.67 8.66 -17.76
N LYS A 352 15.68 7.87 -18.17
CA LYS A 352 15.13 7.89 -19.53
C LYS A 352 14.49 9.25 -19.83
N THR A 353 14.44 9.63 -21.10
CA THR A 353 13.71 10.81 -21.57
C THR A 353 12.20 10.53 -21.63
N PRO A 354 11.33 11.55 -21.63
CA PRO A 354 9.89 11.36 -21.81
C PRO A 354 9.52 10.55 -23.06
N THR A 355 10.23 10.78 -24.18
CA THR A 355 10.01 10.09 -25.46
C THR A 355 10.33 8.59 -25.42
N GLN A 356 11.13 8.13 -24.45
CA GLN A 356 11.44 6.70 -24.28
C GLN A 356 10.38 5.95 -23.46
N VAL A 357 9.44 6.66 -22.83
CA VAL A 357 8.46 6.07 -21.89
C VAL A 357 7.01 6.46 -22.21
N ALA A 358 6.78 7.36 -23.15
CA ALA A 358 5.44 7.80 -23.56
C ALA A 358 5.20 7.56 -25.04
N GLU A 359 4.06 6.93 -25.35
CA GLU A 359 3.50 6.81 -26.70
C GLU A 359 2.16 7.53 -26.73
N PHE A 360 2.00 8.50 -27.65
CA PHE A 360 0.77 9.24 -27.80
C PHE A 360 -0.07 8.62 -28.92
N ASN A 361 -1.35 8.36 -28.64
CA ASN A 361 -2.33 7.89 -29.61
C ASN A 361 -1.96 6.54 -30.28
N ARG A 362 -1.48 5.56 -29.49
CA ARG A 362 -1.25 4.18 -29.98
C ARG A 362 -2.52 3.67 -30.66
N PRO A 363 -2.48 3.33 -31.97
CA PRO A 363 -3.68 2.99 -32.72
C PRO A 363 -4.29 1.66 -32.25
N LEU A 364 -5.60 1.51 -32.46
CA LEU A 364 -6.28 0.22 -32.28
C LEU A 364 -5.71 -0.80 -33.27
N LEU A 365 -5.57 -2.05 -32.81
CA LEU A 365 -5.34 -3.17 -33.71
C LEU A 365 -6.64 -3.43 -34.50
N THR A 366 -6.54 -3.59 -35.82
CA THR A 366 -7.68 -3.99 -36.66
C THR A 366 -8.04 -5.47 -36.40
N ASN A 367 -9.32 -5.81 -36.60
CA ASN A 367 -9.94 -7.08 -36.19
C ASN A 367 -9.29 -8.37 -36.73
N ASP A 368 -8.39 -8.28 -37.72
CA ASP A 368 -7.70 -9.44 -38.32
C ASP A 368 -6.62 -10.07 -37.41
N THR A 369 -6.42 -9.56 -36.19
CA THR A 369 -5.37 -10.02 -35.25
C THR A 369 -5.90 -10.64 -33.96
N PHE A 370 -7.21 -10.74 -33.77
CA PHE A 370 -7.77 -11.44 -32.62
C PHE A 370 -7.82 -12.95 -32.87
N GLU A 371 -6.71 -13.65 -32.60
CA GLU A 371 -6.85 -15.05 -32.17
C GLU A 371 -7.71 -15.04 -30.90
N ALA A 372 -8.89 -15.65 -30.97
CA ALA A 372 -9.83 -15.69 -29.86
C ALA A 372 -9.12 -16.14 -28.59
N TYR A 373 -9.17 -15.32 -27.53
CA TYR A 373 -8.77 -15.75 -26.20
C TYR A 373 -9.53 -17.05 -25.89
N PRO A 374 -8.84 -18.18 -25.61
CA PRO A 374 -9.53 -19.37 -25.17
C PRO A 374 -10.19 -19.04 -23.83
N ALA A 375 -11.52 -19.12 -23.82
CA ALA A 375 -12.38 -18.89 -22.65
C ALA A 375 -12.06 -19.84 -21.49
#